data_AF-A0A7S3BZB7-F1
#
_entry.id   AF-A0A7S3BZB7-F1
#
_cell.length_a   1.000
_cell.length_b   1.000
_cell.length_c   1.000
_cell.angle_alpha   90.00
_cell.angle_beta   90.00
_cell.angle_gamma   90.00
#
_symmetry.space_group_name_H-M   'P 1'
#
loop_
_entity.id
_entity.type
_entity.pdbx_description
1 polymer ?
#
loop_
_entity_poly.entity_id
_entity_poly.type
_entity_poly.pdbx_seq_one_letter_code
_entity_poly.pdbx_strand_id
1 'polypeptide(L)'
;MAAETVLFRDNFVESLQRSGGGEQGGREEEISTFWLRKTRKPVLAVLMVAGKEGCEGKGGRAGGGSGDSHPKFYRGLNLEVSMPTGSLCSERNVIGTALAADPTLRRQDLLMVAVL
;
A
#
# COMPACT_ATOMS: atom_id res chain seq x y z
N MET A 1 -13.07 9.09 -1.96
CA MET A 1 -12.92 7.62 -1.87
C MET A 1 -12.25 7.03 -3.11
N ALA A 2 -12.84 7.15 -4.32
CA ALA A 2 -12.24 6.58 -5.54
C ALA A 2 -10.96 7.29 -6.02
N ALA A 3 -10.83 8.61 -5.80
CA ALA A 3 -9.71 9.40 -6.33
C ALA A 3 -8.33 8.94 -5.80
N GLU A 4 -8.19 8.71 -4.49
CA GLU A 4 -6.90 8.25 -3.92
C GLU A 4 -6.53 6.83 -4.36
N THR A 5 -7.51 5.91 -4.41
CA THR A 5 -7.26 4.55 -4.91
C THR A 5 -6.83 4.56 -6.39
N VAL A 6 -7.42 5.45 -7.20
CA VAL A 6 -7.02 5.65 -8.60
C VAL A 6 -5.61 6.22 -8.69
N LEU A 7 -5.25 7.20 -7.86
CA LEU A 7 -3.88 7.71 -7.80
C LEU A 7 -2.88 6.62 -7.39
N PHE A 8 -3.23 5.76 -6.44
CA PHE A 8 -2.35 4.64 -6.07
C PHE A 8 -2.18 3.63 -7.20
N ARG A 9 -3.24 3.33 -7.95
CA ARG A 9 -3.16 2.51 -9.15
C ARG A 9 -2.24 3.14 -10.19
N ASP A 10 -2.43 4.42 -10.50
CA ASP A 10 -1.70 5.08 -11.58
C ASP A 10 -0.19 5.15 -11.25
N ASN A 11 0.15 5.51 -10.00
CA ASN A 11 1.52 5.47 -9.50
C ASN A 11 2.13 4.06 -9.53
N PHE A 12 1.33 3.04 -9.21
CA PHE A 12 1.78 1.65 -9.25
C PHE A 12 2.07 1.20 -10.68
N VAL A 13 1.17 1.49 -11.63
CA VAL A 13 1.35 1.15 -13.04
C VAL A 13 2.57 1.86 -13.63
N GLU A 14 2.80 3.13 -13.30
CA GLU A 14 3.99 3.88 -13.73
C GLU A 14 5.28 3.22 -13.19
N SER A 15 5.29 2.81 -11.91
CA SER A 15 6.42 2.11 -11.30
C SER A 15 6.73 0.77 -11.97
N LEU A 16 5.70 0.03 -12.39
CA LEU A 16 5.87 -1.21 -13.16
C LEU A 16 6.47 -0.95 -14.55
N GLN A 17 6.02 0.09 -15.24
CA GLN A 17 6.56 0.46 -16.56
C GLN A 17 8.03 0.88 -16.46
N ARG A 18 8.41 1.63 -15.41
CA ARG A 18 9.81 2.00 -15.15
C ARG A 18 10.68 0.79 -14.83
N SER A 19 10.12 -0.24 -14.20
CA SER A 19 10.83 -1.48 -13.85
C SER A 19 10.85 -2.50 -15.00
N GLY A 20 9.98 -2.34 -16.02
CA GLY A 20 9.87 -3.22 -17.20
C GLY A 20 10.66 -2.76 -18.44
N GLY A 21 11.26 -1.57 -18.41
CA GLY A 21 12.13 -1.06 -19.47
C GLY A 21 13.57 -1.55 -19.28
N GLY A 22 13.99 -2.52 -20.10
CA GLY A 22 15.34 -3.08 -20.05
C GLY A 22 16.45 -2.12 -20.48
N GLU A 23 17.64 -2.39 -19.94
CA GLU A 23 18.97 -1.97 -20.38
C GLU A 23 19.32 -0.48 -20.26
N GLN A 24 19.87 -0.09 -19.10
CA GLN A 24 20.99 0.87 -19.04
C GLN A 24 21.74 0.73 -17.70
N GLY A 25 22.98 0.21 -17.80
CA GLY A 25 23.73 -0.33 -16.67
C GLY A 25 24.23 0.67 -15.63
N GLY A 26 24.43 0.14 -14.42
CA GLY A 26 25.14 0.82 -13.34
C GLY A 26 24.83 0.32 -11.93
N ARG A 27 25.29 -0.88 -11.57
CA ARG A 27 25.54 -1.40 -10.19
C ARG A 27 24.41 -1.36 -9.12
N GLU A 28 23.21 -0.87 -9.40
CA GLU A 28 22.03 -0.96 -8.50
C GLU A 28 21.07 -2.12 -8.86
N GLU A 29 21.27 -2.78 -10.00
CA GLU A 29 20.42 -3.87 -10.50
C GLU A 29 20.52 -5.17 -9.70
N GLU A 30 21.58 -5.37 -8.89
CA GLU A 30 21.76 -6.64 -8.17
C GLU A 30 20.70 -6.85 -7.09
N ILE A 31 20.33 -5.86 -6.27
CA ILE A 31 19.31 -6.08 -5.23
C ILE A 31 17.91 -6.29 -5.83
N SER A 32 17.57 -5.55 -6.89
CA SER A 32 16.29 -5.67 -7.59
C SER A 32 16.16 -6.99 -8.37
N THR A 33 17.29 -7.58 -8.79
CA THR A 33 17.34 -8.93 -9.39
C THR A 33 17.58 -10.05 -8.38
N PHE A 34 18.23 -9.78 -7.24
CA PHE A 34 18.60 -10.74 -6.20
C PHE A 34 17.40 -11.18 -5.38
N TRP A 35 16.46 -10.26 -5.09
CA TRP A 35 15.13 -10.63 -4.66
C TRP A 35 14.33 -11.15 -5.85
N LEU A 36 14.71 -12.35 -6.30
CA LEU A 36 13.98 -13.19 -7.25
C LEU A 36 12.54 -13.38 -6.73
N ARG A 37 11.66 -12.43 -7.04
CA ARG A 37 10.21 -12.67 -7.02
C ARG A 37 9.99 -13.84 -7.95
N LYS A 38 9.80 -15.03 -7.39
CA LYS A 38 9.53 -16.28 -8.11
C LYS A 38 8.50 -16.09 -9.21
N THR A 39 7.45 -15.34 -8.94
CA THR A 39 6.35 -15.16 -9.89
C THR A 39 6.52 -13.91 -10.75
N ARG A 40 7.34 -12.95 -10.30
CA ARG A 40 7.43 -11.58 -10.87
C ARG A 40 6.07 -10.89 -11.05
N LYS A 41 5.04 -11.32 -10.30
CA LYS A 41 3.70 -10.72 -10.33
C LYS A 41 3.50 -9.86 -9.08
N PRO A 42 3.60 -8.53 -9.20
CA PRO A 42 3.29 -7.64 -8.11
C PRO A 42 1.78 -7.51 -7.98
N VAL A 43 1.29 -7.72 -6.76
CA VAL A 43 -0.12 -7.56 -6.38
C VAL A 43 -0.19 -6.40 -5.41
N LEU A 44 -1.02 -5.41 -5.70
CA LEU A 44 -1.23 -4.24 -4.86
C LEU A 44 -2.47 -4.43 -4.01
N ALA A 45 -2.36 -4.15 -2.70
CA ALA A 45 -3.50 -4.01 -1.82
C ALA A 45 -3.54 -2.60 -1.22
N VAL A 46 -4.74 -2.01 -1.18
CA VAL A 46 -5.01 -0.73 -0.53
C VAL A 46 -6.06 -0.96 0.54
N LEU A 47 -5.75 -0.63 1.78
CA LEU A 47 -6.62 -0.75 2.95
C LEU A 47 -7.09 0.63 3.38
N MET A 48 -8.41 0.79 3.49
CA MET A 48 -9.07 1.95 4.06
C MET A 48 -9.40 1.70 5.53
N VAL A 49 -9.01 2.65 6.37
CA VAL A 49 -9.24 2.64 7.81
C VAL A 49 -10.07 3.86 8.18
N ALA A 50 -11.02 3.68 9.10
CA ALA A 50 -11.82 4.76 9.65
C ALA A 50 -10.90 5.84 10.24
N GLY A 51 -11.16 7.10 9.89
CA GLY A 51 -10.51 8.22 10.55
C GLY A 51 -10.90 8.24 12.03
N LYS A 52 -9.99 8.66 12.90
CA LYS A 52 -10.32 9.03 14.27
C LYS A 52 -10.51 10.55 14.32
N GLU A 53 -11.62 10.99 14.89
CA GLU A 53 -11.82 12.41 15.20
C GLU A 53 -10.68 12.88 16.12
N GLY A 54 -9.92 13.89 15.70
CA GLY A 54 -8.88 14.53 16.51
C GLY A 54 -7.42 14.26 16.13
N CYS A 55 -7.13 13.43 15.12
CA CYS A 55 -5.75 13.21 14.65
C CYS A 55 -5.52 13.78 13.24
N GLU A 56 -5.70 15.10 13.09
CA GLU A 56 -5.29 15.83 11.89
C GLU A 56 -3.76 16.03 11.86
N GLY A 57 -3.07 15.14 11.16
CA GLY A 57 -1.71 15.39 10.69
C GLY A 57 -1.73 16.20 9.39
N LYS A 58 -1.69 17.54 9.51
CA LYS A 58 -1.27 18.56 8.52
C LYS A 58 -1.46 18.21 7.03
N GLY A 59 -2.55 18.69 6.43
CA GLY A 59 -2.62 18.87 4.98
C GLY A 59 -4.01 19.09 4.37
N GLY A 60 -4.64 20.24 4.64
CA GLY A 60 -5.62 20.81 3.70
C GLY A 60 -7.02 21.12 4.23
N ARG A 61 -7.18 22.38 4.69
CA ARG A 61 -8.39 23.22 4.69
C ARG A 61 -9.56 22.84 5.63
N ALA A 62 -9.50 23.47 6.80
CA ALA A 62 -10.63 23.69 7.71
C ALA A 62 -11.80 24.44 7.04
N GLY A 63 -13.03 24.05 7.38
CA GLY A 63 -14.23 24.83 7.04
C GLY A 63 -15.56 24.15 7.35
N GLY A 64 -15.94 24.08 8.63
CA GLY A 64 -17.34 24.15 9.09
C GLY A 64 -18.26 22.93 8.87
N GLY A 65 -18.58 22.23 9.97
CA GLY A 65 -19.96 21.76 10.20
C GLY A 65 -20.40 20.41 9.61
N SER A 66 -19.65 19.32 9.85
CA SER A 66 -20.14 17.94 9.97
C SER A 66 -18.94 17.07 10.33
N GLY A 67 -19.06 16.11 11.26
CA GLY A 67 -17.98 15.23 11.71
C GLY A 67 -17.46 14.32 10.59
N ASP A 68 -16.67 14.88 9.68
CA ASP A 68 -16.15 14.19 8.50
C ASP A 68 -14.74 13.71 8.81
N SER A 69 -14.66 12.57 9.52
CA SER A 69 -13.37 11.96 9.82
C SER A 69 -12.79 11.38 8.54
N HIS A 70 -11.79 12.06 7.97
CA HIS A 70 -11.17 11.62 6.73
C HIS A 70 -10.61 10.20 6.87
N PRO A 71 -11.02 9.25 6.00
CA PRO A 71 -10.52 7.88 6.05
C PRO A 71 -9.03 7.87 5.71
N LYS A 72 -8.26 7.04 6.42
CA LYS A 72 -6.83 6.87 6.21
C LYS A 72 -6.57 5.66 5.32
N PHE A 73 -5.64 5.79 4.37
CA PHE A 73 -5.30 4.72 3.44
C PHE A 73 -3.89 4.20 3.67
N TYR A 74 -3.76 2.88 3.66
CA TYR A 74 -2.49 2.16 3.68
C TYR A 74 -2.35 1.37 2.39
N ARG A 75 -1.13 1.24 1.87
CA ARG A 75 -0.83 0.42 0.69
C ARG A 75 0.21 -0.64 1.01
N GLY A 76 0.09 -1.82 0.41
CA GLY A 76 1.02 -2.91 0.57
C GLY A 76 1.14 -3.73 -0.71
N LEU A 77 2.33 -4.29 -0.95
CA LEU A 77 2.57 -5.23 -2.04
C LEU A 77 2.71 -6.64 -1.48
N ASN A 78 2.47 -7.65 -2.32
CA ASN A 78 2.91 -9.00 -1.99
C ASN A 78 4.44 -9.03 -1.83
N LEU A 79 4.91 -9.86 -0.90
CA LEU A 79 6.33 -10.12 -0.68
C LEU A 79 6.59 -11.59 -0.97
N GLU A 80 7.56 -11.84 -1.83
CA GLU A 80 7.94 -13.20 -2.23
C GLU A 80 9.31 -13.52 -1.65
N VAL A 81 9.46 -14.75 -1.16
CA VAL A 81 10.75 -15.27 -0.71
C VAL A 81 11.01 -16.65 -1.31
N SER A 82 12.24 -17.12 -1.20
CA SER A 82 12.70 -18.39 -1.80
C SER A 82 11.97 -19.63 -1.27
N MET A 83 11.36 -19.58 -0.08
CA MET A 83 10.51 -20.65 0.45
C MET A 83 9.01 -20.35 0.29
N PRO A 84 8.19 -21.34 -0.11
CA PRO A 84 6.75 -21.12 -0.36
C PRO A 84 5.98 -20.64 0.87
N THR A 85 6.40 -21.03 2.08
CA THR A 85 5.77 -20.64 3.34
C THR A 85 6.11 -19.23 3.80
N GLY A 86 7.15 -18.60 3.26
CA GLY A 86 7.56 -17.25 3.66
C GLY A 86 7.01 -16.14 2.77
N SER A 87 6.25 -16.47 1.73
CA SER A 87 5.64 -15.46 0.85
C SER A 87 4.36 -14.91 1.47
N LEU A 88 4.21 -13.58 1.46
CA LEU A 88 3.08 -12.86 2.02
C LEU A 88 2.18 -12.29 0.94
N CYS A 89 0.87 -12.50 1.11
CA CYS A 89 -0.14 -11.86 0.26
C CYS A 89 -0.17 -10.36 0.56
N SER A 90 -0.52 -9.56 -0.44
CA SER A 90 -0.57 -8.10 -0.34
C SER A 90 -1.53 -7.61 0.73
N GLU A 91 -2.65 -8.32 0.95
CA GLU A 91 -3.65 -7.96 1.96
C GLU A 91 -3.10 -8.14 3.38
N ARG A 92 -2.40 -9.25 3.62
CA ARG A 92 -1.75 -9.50 4.92
C ARG A 92 -0.69 -8.44 5.19
N ASN A 93 0.07 -8.06 4.16
CA ASN A 93 1.10 -7.03 4.30
C ASN A 93 0.50 -5.66 4.63
N VAL A 94 -0.55 -5.24 3.93
CA VAL A 94 -1.16 -3.92 4.18
C VAL A 94 -1.88 -3.84 5.53
N ILE A 95 -2.52 -4.92 5.98
CA ILE A 95 -3.12 -4.99 7.33
C ILE A 95 -2.03 -4.92 8.39
N GLY A 96 -0.94 -5.67 8.24
CA GLY A 96 0.20 -5.62 9.15
C GLY A 96 0.84 -4.21 9.18
N THR A 97 0.95 -3.56 8.03
CA THR A 97 1.46 -2.18 7.93
C THR A 97 0.56 -1.19 8.66
N ALA A 98 -0.76 -1.33 8.53
CA ALA A 98 -1.72 -0.49 9.25
C ALA A 98 -1.64 -0.69 10.77
N LEU A 99 -1.59 -1.94 11.23
CA LEU A 99 -1.46 -2.29 12.66
C LEU A 99 -0.12 -1.85 13.25
N ALA A 100 0.97 -1.91 12.48
CA ALA A 100 2.27 -1.41 12.90
C ALA A 100 2.28 0.13 13.03
N ALA A 101 1.54 0.83 12.17
CA ALA A 101 1.42 2.29 12.22
C ALA A 101 0.48 2.79 13.33
N ASP A 102 -0.60 2.05 13.60
CA ASP A 102 -1.52 2.32 14.71
C ASP A 102 -1.95 0.99 15.37
N PRO A 103 -1.29 0.59 16.47
CA PRO A 103 -1.63 -0.64 17.22
C PRO A 103 -3.00 -0.60 17.90
N THR A 104 -3.64 0.57 17.96
CA THR A 104 -4.98 0.71 18.57
C THR A 104 -6.11 0.43 17.58
N LEU A 105 -5.78 0.11 16.33
CA LEU A 105 -6.76 -0.30 15.33
C LEU A 105 -7.40 -1.63 15.71
N ARG A 106 -8.73 -1.62 15.72
CA ARG A 106 -9.56 -2.81 15.88
C ARG A 106 -10.07 -3.26 14.53
N ARG A 107 -10.56 -4.50 14.48
CA ARG A 107 -11.14 -5.09 13.27
C ARG A 107 -12.24 -4.22 12.65
N GLN A 108 -13.07 -3.59 13.49
CA GLN A 108 -14.16 -2.71 13.07
C GLN A 108 -13.70 -1.40 12.43
N ASP A 109 -12.45 -0.99 12.65
CA ASP A 109 -11.89 0.22 12.08
C ASP A 109 -11.37 -0.03 10.65
N LEU A 110 -11.25 -1.30 10.22
CA LEU A 110 -10.85 -1.70 8.87
C LEU A 110 -12.07 -1.74 7.96
N LEU A 111 -12.25 -0.73 7.12
CA LEU A 111 -13.49 -0.53 6.36
C LEU A 111 -13.53 -1.30 5.04
N MET A 112 -12.42 -1.28 4.29
CA MET A 112 -12.38 -1.88 2.95
C MET A 112 -10.94 -2.22 2.54
N VAL A 113 -10.77 -3.32 1.81
CA VAL A 113 -9.52 -3.65 1.13
C VAL A 113 -9.80 -3.80 -0.36
N ALA A 114 -9.05 -3.08 -1.18
CA ALA A 114 -9.04 -3.25 -2.64
C ALA A 114 -7.74 -3.95 -3.05
N VAL A 115 -7.84 -4.91 -3.98
CA VAL A 115 -6.70 -5.70 -4.48
C VAL A 115 -6.64 -5.61 -6.00
N LEU A 116 -5.45 -5.42 -6.56
CA LEU A 116 -5.16 -5.30 -7.99
C LEU A 116 -3.98 -6.19 -8.39
#